data_AF-A0A1M5C5A8-F1
#
_entry.id   AF-A0A1M5C5A8-F1
#
_cell.length_a   1.000
_cell.length_b   1.000
_cell.length_c   1.000
_cell.angle_alpha   90.00
_cell.angle_beta   90.00
_cell.angle_gamma   90.00
#
_symmetry.space_group_name_H-M   'P 1'
#
loop_
_entity.id
_entity.type
_entity.pdbx_description
1 polymer ?
#
loop_
_entity_poly.entity_id
_entity_poly.type
_entity_poly.pdbx_seq_one_letter_code
_entity_poly.pdbx_strand_id
1 'polypeptide(L)'
;MRVVQYLKNPNASIYFCDKRFYRGVMLVGTMEVLEDADTKQMIWREGDTMYYPQGVTDPDYCVLKFTAAQGRYYSNFHSESFDIG
;
A
#
# COMPACT_ATOMS: atom_id res chain seq x y z
N MET A 1 -12.75 1.56 8.69
CA MET A 1 -11.91 2.32 9.64
C MET A 1 -10.69 2.99 8.98
N ARG A 2 -9.96 2.33 8.06
CA ARG A 2 -8.78 2.94 7.39
C ARG A 2 -9.10 3.93 6.27
N VAL A 3 -10.15 3.66 5.48
CA VAL A 3 -10.62 4.56 4.40
C VAL A 3 -10.87 5.97 4.93
N VAL A 4 -11.69 6.10 5.98
CA VAL A 4 -12.01 7.40 6.59
C VAL A 4 -10.77 8.12 7.15
N GLN A 5 -9.74 7.39 7.58
CA GLN A 5 -8.49 8.00 8.03
C GLN A 5 -7.72 8.61 6.85
N TYR A 6 -7.56 7.86 5.75
CA TYR A 6 -6.86 8.35 4.57
C TYR A 6 -7.60 9.47 3.84
N LEU A 7 -8.94 9.46 3.87
CA LEU A 7 -9.75 10.58 3.38
C LEU A 7 -9.54 11.87 4.18
N LYS A 8 -9.22 11.77 5.48
CA LYS A 8 -8.96 12.93 6.34
C LYS A 8 -7.50 13.37 6.32
N ASN A 9 -6.58 12.43 6.19
CA ASN A 9 -5.14 12.67 6.16
C ASN A 9 -4.46 11.59 5.31
N PRO A 10 -3.94 11.94 4.11
CA PRO A 10 -3.38 10.95 3.20
C PRO A 10 -1.97 10.49 3.60
N ASN A 11 -1.33 11.11 4.60
CA ASN A 11 0.03 10.76 4.99
C ASN A 11 0.11 9.29 5.45
N ALA A 12 1.00 8.53 4.82
CA ALA A 12 1.12 7.09 5.04
C ALA A 12 2.57 6.62 4.92
N SER A 13 2.84 5.44 5.48
CA SER A 13 4.10 4.73 5.29
C SER A 13 3.87 3.23 5.11
N ILE A 14 4.67 2.59 4.27
CA ILE A 14 4.68 1.13 4.08
C ILE A 14 6.05 0.59 4.49
N TYR A 15 6.07 -0.47 5.30
CA TYR A 15 7.31 -1.12 5.71
C TYR A 15 7.38 -2.54 5.15
N PHE A 16 8.44 -2.83 4.40
CA PHE A 16 8.76 -4.17 3.95
C PHE A 16 9.92 -4.73 4.78
N CYS A 17 9.78 -5.97 5.26
CA CYS A 17 10.77 -6.63 6.09
C CYS A 17 11.25 -7.92 5.41
N ASP A 18 12.56 -8.01 5.20
CA ASP A 18 13.25 -9.25 4.91
C ASP A 18 13.80 -9.83 6.22
N LYS A 19 13.07 -10.81 6.76
CA LYS A 19 13.45 -11.50 8.00
C LYS A 19 14.68 -12.39 7.83
N ARG A 20 14.97 -12.89 6.62
CA ARG A 20 16.09 -13.80 6.38
C ARG A 20 17.42 -13.08 6.50
N PHE A 21 17.50 -11.85 5.99
CA PHE A 21 18.72 -11.06 6.01
C PHE A 21 18.71 -9.92 7.03
N TYR A 22 17.65 -9.81 7.82
CA TYR A 22 17.43 -8.74 8.79
C TYR A 22 17.58 -7.35 8.15
N ARG A 23 16.82 -7.14 7.07
CA ARG A 23 16.80 -5.87 6.33
C ARG A 23 15.36 -5.40 6.16
N GLY A 24 15.19 -4.12 5.90
CA GLY A 24 13.86 -3.57 5.62
C GLY A 24 13.92 -2.28 4.83
N VAL A 25 12.80 -1.91 4.26
CA VAL A 25 12.62 -0.60 3.64
C VAL A 25 11.30 -0.01 4.13
N MET A 26 11.38 1.19 4.70
CA MET A 26 10.22 2.03 4.97
C MET A 26 10.07 2.98 3.79
N LEU A 27 8.90 3.03 3.18
CA LEU A 27 8.52 4.05 2.21
C LEU A 27 7.54 5.01 2.88
N VAL A 28 7.75 6.31 2.72
CA VAL A 28 6.88 7.37 3.21
C VAL A 28 6.29 8.10 2.01
N GLY A 29 4.99 8.39 2.07
CA GLY A 29 4.27 9.00 0.97
C GLY A 29 2.82 9.26 1.29
N THR A 30 1.98 9.27 0.27
CA THR A 30 0.53 9.49 0.39
C THR A 30 -0.26 8.27 -0.01
N MET A 31 -1.40 8.06 0.65
CA MET A 31 -2.38 7.03 0.31
C MET A 31 -3.65 7.70 -0.24
N GLU A 32 -4.12 7.21 -1.38
CA GLU A 32 -5.36 7.61 -2.03
C GLU A 32 -6.36 6.44 -2.00
N VAL A 33 -7.63 6.73 -1.71
CA VAL A 33 -8.71 5.75 -1.81
C VAL A 33 -9.28 5.82 -3.22
N LEU A 34 -9.24 4.71 -3.97
CA LEU A 34 -9.77 4.65 -5.33
C LEU A 34 -11.12 3.94 -5.31
N GLU A 35 -12.17 4.70 -5.63
CA GLU A 35 -13.57 4.23 -5.59
C GLU A 35 -14.14 3.93 -6.99
N ASP A 36 -13.43 4.31 -8.06
CA ASP A 36 -13.90 4.13 -9.43
C ASP A 36 -13.87 2.66 -9.87
N ALA A 37 -14.94 2.24 -10.54
CA ALA A 37 -15.11 0.86 -10.97
C ALA A 37 -14.02 0.40 -11.95
N ASP A 38 -13.54 1.31 -12.80
CA ASP A 38 -12.52 1.01 -13.81
C ASP A 38 -11.20 0.60 -13.16
N THR A 39 -10.73 1.32 -12.15
CA THR A 39 -9.52 0.97 -11.42
C THR A 39 -9.69 -0.30 -10.60
N LYS A 40 -10.84 -0.47 -9.93
CA LYS A 40 -11.17 -1.72 -9.21
C LYS A 40 -11.11 -2.92 -10.15
N GLN A 41 -11.64 -2.79 -11.36
CA GLN A 41 -11.60 -3.84 -12.37
C GLN A 41 -10.19 -4.06 -12.93
N MET A 42 -9.43 -3.00 -13.16
CA MET A 42 -8.09 -3.06 -13.75
C MET A 42 -7.10 -3.86 -12.90
N ILE A 43 -7.16 -3.71 -11.57
CA ILE A 43 -6.18 -4.34 -10.69
C ILE A 43 -6.61 -5.70 -10.14
N TRP A 44 -7.87 -6.09 -10.35
CA TRP A 44 -8.43 -7.37 -9.90
C TRP A 44 -7.68 -8.55 -10.51
N ARG A 45 -7.38 -9.58 -9.70
CA ARG A 45 -6.61 -10.75 -10.12
C ARG A 45 -7.35 -12.05 -9.85
N GLU A 46 -6.96 -13.07 -10.61
CA GLU A 46 -7.33 -14.45 -10.28
C GLU A 46 -6.85 -14.79 -8.87
N GLY A 47 -7.76 -15.31 -8.04
CA GLY A 47 -7.52 -15.60 -6.62
C GLY A 47 -8.08 -14.56 -5.65
N ASP A 48 -8.38 -13.33 -6.11
CA ASP A 48 -8.97 -12.29 -5.23
C ASP A 48 -10.38 -12.67 -4.75
N THR A 49 -11.10 -13.53 -5.49
CA THR A 49 -12.39 -14.11 -5.07
C THR A 49 -12.32 -14.91 -3.76
N MET A 50 -11.13 -15.40 -3.38
CA MET A 50 -10.92 -16.05 -2.08
C MET A 50 -11.14 -15.08 -0.91
N TYR A 51 -10.81 -13.80 -1.10
CA TYR A 51 -10.94 -12.75 -0.10
C TYR A 51 -12.23 -11.93 -0.27
N TYR A 52 -12.71 -11.81 -1.51
CA TYR A 52 -13.87 -11.00 -1.89
C TYR A 52 -14.85 -11.86 -2.73
N PRO A 53 -15.70 -12.68 -2.09
CA PRO A 53 -16.53 -13.68 -2.78
C PRO A 53 -17.53 -13.09 -3.78
N GLN A 54 -17.91 -11.82 -3.63
CA GLN A 54 -18.82 -11.13 -4.56
C GLN A 54 -18.08 -10.46 -5.73
N GLY A 55 -16.79 -10.74 -5.90
CA GLY A 55 -15.97 -10.24 -7.00
C GLY A 55 -15.61 -8.76 -6.85
N VAL A 56 -15.38 -8.11 -8.00
CA VAL A 56 -14.96 -6.70 -8.06
C VAL A 56 -15.97 -5.73 -7.44
N THR A 57 -17.24 -6.14 -7.36
CA THR A 57 -18.34 -5.37 -6.78
C THR A 57 -18.55 -5.65 -5.30
N ASP A 58 -17.75 -6.51 -4.68
CA ASP A 58 -17.85 -6.81 -3.26
C ASP A 58 -17.73 -5.51 -2.44
N PRO A 59 -18.67 -5.22 -1.51
CA PRO A 59 -18.66 -3.99 -0.72
C PRO A 59 -17.43 -3.88 0.18
N ASP A 60 -16.79 -5.00 0.51
CA ASP A 60 -15.57 -5.02 1.31
C ASP A 60 -14.29 -4.89 0.46
N TYR A 61 -14.40 -4.97 -0.87
CA TYR A 61 -13.28 -4.74 -1.77
C TYR A 61 -13.01 -3.24 -1.96
N CYS A 62 -11.86 -2.79 -1.46
CA CYS A 62 -11.39 -1.41 -1.54
C CYS A 62 -9.99 -1.36 -2.14
N VAL A 63 -9.76 -0.40 -3.03
CA VAL A 63 -8.46 -0.16 -3.66
C VAL A 63 -7.81 1.06 -3.06
N LEU A 64 -6.54 0.90 -2.68
CA LEU A 64 -5.70 1.98 -2.18
C LEU A 64 -4.48 2.16 -3.09
N LYS A 65 -4.19 3.40 -3.44
CA LYS A 65 -2.98 3.76 -4.19
C LYS A 65 -2.02 4.47 -3.27
N PHE A 66 -0.85 3.86 -3.07
CA PHE A 66 0.25 4.50 -2.35
C PHE A 66 1.23 5.11 -3.35
N THR A 67 1.53 6.39 -3.17
CA THR A 67 2.57 7.10 -3.94
C THR A 67 3.71 7.43 -2.99
N ALA A 68 4.83 6.74 -3.15
CA ALA A 68 6.02 6.95 -2.33
C ALA A 68 6.72 8.27 -2.72
N ALA A 69 7.16 9.04 -1.73
CA ALA A 69 7.96 10.25 -1.92
C ALA A 69 9.40 10.05 -1.45
N GLN A 70 9.57 9.34 -0.33
CA GLN A 70 10.87 9.07 0.28
C GLN A 70 10.93 7.63 0.79
N GLY A 71 12.15 7.15 0.99
CA GLY A 71 12.39 5.86 1.61
C GLY A 71 13.51 5.91 2.64
N ARG A 72 13.50 4.91 3.53
CA ARG A 72 14.60 4.58 4.42
C ARG A 72 14.89 3.09 4.35
N TYR A 73 16.10 2.76 3.95
CA TYR A 73 16.60 1.39 3.93
C TYR A 73 17.29 1.06 5.25
N TYR A 74 17.05 -0.13 5.78
CA TYR A 74 17.63 -0.62 7.03
C TYR A 74 18.41 -1.90 6.73
N SER A 75 19.70 -1.93 7.09
CA SER A 75 20.54 -3.13 6.96
C SER A 75 21.74 -3.04 7.88
N ASN A 76 22.25 -4.19 8.37
CA ASN A 76 23.47 -4.25 9.17
C ASN A 76 23.49 -3.28 10.37
N PHE A 77 22.35 -3.11 11.06
CA PHE A 77 22.16 -2.13 12.15
C PHE A 77 22.41 -0.65 11.75
N HIS A 78 22.40 -0.34 10.46
CA HIS A 78 22.46 1.00 9.89
C HIS A 78 21.19 1.32 9.10
N SER A 79 20.95 2.61 8.83
CA SER A 79 19.88 3.02 7.92
C SER A 79 20.24 4.22 7.07
N GLU A 80 19.76 4.24 5.83
CA GLU A 80 20.00 5.29 4.85
C GLU A 80 18.68 5.81 4.29
N SER A 81 18.52 7.12 4.20
CA SER A 81 17.33 7.75 3.62
C SER A 81 17.58 8.14 2.16
N PHE A 82 16.56 8.04 1.32
CA PHE A 82 16.62 8.35 -0.11
C PHE A 82 15.31 8.96 -0.60
N ASP A 83 15.37 9.79 -1.64
CA ASP A 83 14.19 10.31 -2.34
C ASP A 83 13.81 9.38 -3.50
N ILE A 84 12.50 9.29 -3.81
CA ILE A 84 11.97 8.36 -4.84
C ILE A 84 12.09 8.91 -6.26
N GLY A 85 12.23 10.23 -6.42
CA GLY A 85 12.33 10.92 -7.72
C GLY A 85 10.98 11.22 -8.35
#